data_AF-A0A2H0Y584-F1
#
_entry.id   AF-A0A2H0Y584-F1
#
_cell.length_a   1.000
_cell.length_b   1.000
_cell.length_c   1.000
_cell.angle_alpha   90.00
_cell.angle_beta   90.00
_cell.angle_gamma   90.00
#
_symmetry.space_group_name_H-M   'P 1'
#
loop_
_entity.id
_entity.type
_entity.pdbx_description
1 polymer ?
#
loop_
_entity_poly.entity_id
_entity_poly.type
_entity_poly.pdbx_seq_one_letter_code
_entity_poly.pdbx_strand_id
1 'polypeptide(L)'
;MANPNHLAPADWYDAFAPNPEGHPQSMVLDGFEAVRDGRSVYVNAPNVDIANNTAYTNIYIISHDQNATPEMIAVYNQLLDNFSFATNIEEKGACLTCDPTFSPNLSNGLVGHWKLDGNAQDASGNGNNGIPRAMSFITEGKINGSGVFTPADQSYVEIPASPELYPEEAMTIAGWVRTNGQGDDYQNMVSTQWNSSDSEFYLGYYPKGSPNKIHFAVRVADAGGGDCTQDASLNQFSGDQVMPGGLDANWHHLAGTLFVDKPTNQ
;
A
#
# COMPACT_ATOMS: atom_id res chain seq x y z
N MET A 1 -4.66 3.02 -28.76
CA MET A 1 -4.88 2.72 -30.20
C MET A 1 -3.58 2.25 -30.80
N ALA A 2 -3.62 1.34 -31.77
CA ALA A 2 -2.41 0.83 -32.41
C ALA A 2 -1.67 1.94 -33.18
N ASN A 3 -0.35 1.95 -33.07
CA ASN A 3 0.54 2.82 -33.86
C ASN A 3 1.55 1.95 -34.63
N PRO A 4 1.12 1.19 -35.65
CA PRO A 4 1.96 0.20 -36.32
C PRO A 4 3.10 0.81 -37.15
N ASN A 5 2.96 2.08 -37.54
CA ASN A 5 3.99 2.81 -38.29
C ASN A 5 4.92 3.63 -37.38
N HIS A 6 4.79 3.49 -36.06
CA HIS A 6 5.61 4.20 -35.05
C HIS A 6 5.62 5.72 -35.24
N LEU A 7 4.50 6.31 -35.67
CA LEU A 7 4.40 7.75 -35.89
C LEU A 7 4.58 8.51 -34.59
N ALA A 8 5.18 9.70 -34.66
CA ALA A 8 5.19 10.63 -33.54
C ALA A 8 3.74 11.01 -33.15
N PRO A 9 3.47 11.37 -31.89
CA PRO A 9 2.10 11.69 -31.45
C PRO A 9 1.42 12.79 -32.26
N ALA A 10 2.17 13.81 -32.71
CA ALA A 10 1.65 14.89 -33.57
C ALA A 10 1.22 14.36 -34.95
N ASP A 11 2.10 13.61 -35.62
CA ASP A 11 1.80 13.02 -36.92
C ASP A 11 0.65 12.01 -36.84
N TRP A 12 0.58 11.25 -35.75
CA TRP A 12 -0.52 10.34 -35.49
C TRP A 12 -1.83 11.10 -35.26
N TYR A 13 -1.79 12.19 -34.48
CA TYR A 13 -2.95 13.04 -34.24
C TYR A 13 -3.50 13.62 -35.55
N ASP A 14 -2.64 14.20 -36.39
CA ASP A 14 -3.05 14.80 -37.67
C ASP A 14 -3.67 13.76 -38.62
N ALA A 15 -3.16 12.53 -38.60
CA ALA A 15 -3.62 11.47 -39.50
C ALA A 15 -4.87 10.72 -38.99
N PHE A 16 -5.06 10.61 -37.68
CA PHE A 16 -6.00 9.65 -37.10
C PHE A 16 -6.90 10.19 -35.97
N ALA A 17 -6.64 11.38 -35.42
CA ALA A 17 -7.51 11.92 -34.39
C ALA A 17 -8.91 12.20 -34.95
N PRO A 18 -9.99 11.96 -34.18
CA PRO A 18 -11.35 12.18 -34.65
C PRO A 18 -11.66 13.62 -35.07
N ASN A 19 -10.93 14.61 -34.51
CA ASN A 19 -11.09 16.04 -34.76
C ASN A 19 -9.70 16.70 -34.94
N PRO A 20 -9.04 16.54 -36.10
CA PRO A 20 -7.66 17.00 -36.30
C PRO A 20 -7.53 18.53 -36.50
N GLU A 21 -8.61 19.30 -36.35
CA GLU A 21 -8.60 20.76 -36.48
C GLU A 21 -7.99 21.47 -35.24
N GLY A 22 -7.63 20.73 -34.21
CA GLY A 22 -6.93 21.27 -33.04
C GLY A 22 -5.50 21.70 -33.37
N HIS A 23 -4.91 22.44 -32.43
CA HIS A 23 -3.50 22.82 -32.48
C HIS A 23 -2.78 22.17 -31.29
N PRO A 24 -2.49 20.86 -31.39
CA PRO A 24 -1.90 20.12 -30.29
C PRO A 24 -0.56 20.74 -29.86
N GLN A 25 -0.36 20.83 -28.54
CA GLN A 25 0.90 21.28 -27.96
C GLN A 25 1.74 20.07 -27.55
N SER A 26 2.99 20.03 -27.99
CA SER A 26 3.93 18.99 -27.59
C SER A 26 4.22 19.04 -26.09
N MET A 27 4.31 17.85 -25.49
CA MET A 27 4.73 17.66 -24.10
C MET A 27 5.42 16.30 -23.93
N VAL A 28 5.91 16.03 -22.73
CA VAL A 28 6.47 14.73 -22.35
C VAL A 28 5.67 14.19 -21.17
N LEU A 29 5.32 12.91 -21.22
CA LEU A 29 4.65 12.21 -20.13
C LEU A 29 5.42 10.92 -19.81
N ASP A 30 5.90 10.78 -18.58
CA ASP A 30 6.76 9.67 -18.14
C ASP A 30 7.97 9.40 -19.07
N GLY A 31 8.59 10.47 -19.59
CA GLY A 31 9.71 10.35 -20.54
C GLY A 31 9.33 10.02 -21.98
N PHE A 32 8.05 9.79 -22.28
CA PHE A 32 7.55 9.52 -23.63
C PHE A 32 6.97 10.78 -24.29
N GLU A 33 7.13 10.87 -25.61
CA GLU A 33 6.56 11.96 -26.38
C GLU A 33 5.04 11.93 -26.33
N ALA A 34 4.45 13.11 -26.15
CA ALA A 34 3.02 13.29 -26.10
C ALA A 34 2.61 14.63 -26.74
N VAL A 35 1.32 14.72 -27.09
CA VAL A 35 0.68 15.97 -27.46
C VAL A 35 -0.59 16.18 -26.66
N ARG A 36 -0.88 17.43 -26.31
CA ARG A 36 -2.13 17.83 -25.65
C ARG A 36 -2.93 18.71 -26.56
N ASP A 37 -4.18 18.34 -26.78
CA ASP A 37 -5.18 19.19 -27.43
C ASP A 37 -6.36 19.38 -26.48
N GLY A 38 -6.43 20.57 -25.89
CA GLY A 38 -7.41 20.93 -24.87
C GLY A 38 -7.46 19.94 -23.70
N ARG A 39 -8.49 19.09 -23.71
CA ARG A 39 -8.86 18.17 -22.62
C ARG A 39 -8.27 16.77 -22.77
N SER A 40 -7.54 16.52 -23.87
CA SER A 40 -7.04 15.20 -24.23
C SER A 40 -5.53 15.23 -24.41
N VAL A 41 -4.85 14.27 -23.82
CA VAL A 41 -3.42 14.02 -24.02
C VAL A 41 -3.26 12.71 -24.78
N TYR A 42 -2.44 12.72 -25.82
CA TYR A 42 -2.11 11.60 -26.69
C TYR A 42 -0.64 11.26 -26.48
N VAL A 43 -0.34 10.06 -25.97
CA VAL A 43 1.02 9.65 -25.61
C VAL A 43 1.43 8.46 -26.46
N ASN A 44 2.59 8.54 -27.12
CA ASN A 44 3.15 7.39 -27.81
C ASN A 44 4.04 6.60 -26.85
N ALA A 45 3.56 5.43 -26.42
CA ALA A 45 4.32 4.56 -25.53
C ALA A 45 4.41 3.13 -26.06
N PRO A 46 5.54 2.45 -25.84
CA PRO A 46 5.74 1.07 -26.26
C PRO A 46 4.98 0.10 -25.35
N ASN A 47 4.64 -1.05 -25.91
CA ASN A 47 4.15 -2.22 -25.21
C ASN A 47 4.84 -3.47 -25.81
N VAL A 48 4.88 -4.56 -25.07
CA VAL A 48 5.48 -5.82 -25.52
C VAL A 48 4.45 -6.93 -25.55
N ASP A 49 4.53 -7.76 -26.57
CA ASP A 49 3.94 -9.09 -26.58
C ASP A 49 5.03 -10.07 -26.15
N ILE A 50 4.97 -10.49 -24.88
CA ILE A 50 5.97 -11.37 -24.26
C ILE A 50 5.96 -12.75 -24.92
N ALA A 51 4.78 -13.26 -25.30
CA ALA A 51 4.64 -14.59 -25.89
C ALA A 51 5.33 -14.68 -27.26
N ASN A 52 5.32 -13.57 -28.00
CA ASN A 52 5.94 -13.47 -29.32
C ASN A 52 7.26 -12.68 -29.33
N ASN A 53 7.75 -12.25 -28.16
CA ASN A 53 8.94 -11.42 -27.99
C ASN A 53 8.98 -10.21 -28.95
N THR A 54 7.85 -9.53 -29.13
CA THR A 54 7.70 -8.43 -30.10
C THR A 54 7.32 -7.14 -29.37
N ALA A 55 8.05 -6.05 -29.62
CA ALA A 55 7.67 -4.73 -29.15
C ALA A 55 6.83 -4.00 -30.21
N TYR A 56 5.82 -3.26 -29.77
CA TYR A 56 4.96 -2.44 -30.62
C TYR A 56 4.59 -1.15 -29.91
N THR A 57 4.16 -0.13 -30.65
CA THR A 57 3.77 1.17 -30.08
C THR A 57 2.28 1.38 -30.14
N ASN A 58 1.74 2.06 -29.12
CA ASN A 58 0.36 2.51 -29.07
C ASN A 58 0.31 4.01 -28.78
N ILE A 59 -0.75 4.66 -29.28
CA ILE A 59 -1.18 5.95 -28.77
C ILE A 59 -2.20 5.75 -27.65
N TYR A 60 -1.85 6.15 -26.44
CA TYR A 60 -2.75 6.21 -25.29
C TYR A 60 -3.43 7.58 -25.26
N ILE A 61 -4.74 7.59 -24.99
CA ILE A 61 -5.50 8.85 -24.85
C ILE A 61 -5.95 8.97 -23.40
N ILE A 62 -5.65 10.11 -22.78
CA ILE A 62 -6.09 10.44 -21.43
C ILE A 62 -6.86 11.76 -21.50
N SER A 63 -8.15 11.71 -21.19
CA SER A 63 -9.06 12.84 -21.38
C SER A 63 -9.96 13.09 -20.18
N HIS A 64 -10.44 14.32 -20.05
CA HIS A 64 -11.49 14.68 -19.10
C HIS A 64 -12.71 15.35 -19.78
N ASP A 65 -13.83 15.38 -19.08
CA ASP A 65 -15.09 15.93 -19.57
C ASP A 65 -15.06 17.45 -19.75
N GLN A 66 -15.93 17.96 -20.62
CA GLN A 66 -16.01 19.39 -20.99
C GLN A 66 -16.40 20.27 -19.79
N ASN A 67 -17.17 19.71 -18.86
CA ASN A 67 -17.69 20.39 -17.68
C ASN A 67 -17.04 19.86 -16.39
N ALA A 68 -15.83 19.32 -16.48
CA ALA A 68 -15.08 18.86 -15.32
C ALA A 68 -14.92 20.02 -14.31
N THR A 69 -15.22 19.75 -13.03
CA THR A 69 -15.02 20.74 -11.97
C THR A 69 -13.52 20.99 -11.76
N PRO A 70 -13.12 22.11 -11.14
CA PRO A 70 -11.71 22.38 -10.83
C PRO A 70 -11.04 21.25 -10.04
N GLU A 71 -11.78 20.59 -9.14
CA GLU A 71 -11.29 19.45 -8.34
C GLU A 71 -11.02 18.23 -9.23
N MET A 72 -11.90 17.94 -10.20
CA MET A 72 -11.71 16.85 -11.16
C MET A 72 -10.50 17.13 -12.08
N ILE A 73 -10.31 18.39 -12.49
CA ILE A 73 -9.15 18.80 -13.29
C ILE A 73 -7.87 18.63 -12.46
N ALA A 74 -7.90 18.93 -11.15
CA ALA A 74 -6.76 18.70 -10.27
C ALA A 74 -6.40 17.21 -10.18
N VAL A 75 -7.40 16.33 -10.03
CA VAL A 75 -7.19 14.87 -10.04
C VAL A 75 -6.67 14.38 -11.40
N TYR A 76 -7.19 14.93 -12.51
CA TYR A 76 -6.68 14.62 -13.85
C TYR A 76 -5.20 14.97 -14.01
N ASN A 77 -4.78 16.15 -13.54
CA ASN A 77 -3.37 16.55 -13.60
C ASN A 77 -2.51 15.67 -12.69
N GLN A 78 -2.98 15.34 -11.48
CA GLN A 78 -2.29 14.39 -10.60
C GLN A 78 -2.15 13.02 -11.25
N LEU A 79 -3.17 12.55 -11.98
CA LEU A 79 -3.09 11.29 -12.72
C LEU A 79 -2.03 11.36 -13.80
N LEU A 80 -1.95 12.44 -14.58
CA LEU A 80 -0.90 12.62 -15.58
C LEU A 80 0.49 12.63 -14.94
N ASP A 81 0.69 13.36 -13.85
CA ASP A 81 1.99 13.49 -13.18
C ASP A 81 2.50 12.16 -12.59
N ASN A 82 1.60 11.22 -12.31
CA ASN A 82 1.93 9.92 -11.71
C ASN A 82 1.68 8.73 -12.65
N PHE A 83 1.28 8.98 -13.90
CA PHE A 83 1.05 7.91 -14.86
C PHE A 83 2.39 7.38 -15.36
N SER A 84 2.57 6.06 -15.39
CA SER A 84 3.79 5.45 -15.92
C SER A 84 3.51 4.44 -17.04
N PHE A 85 4.35 4.44 -18.06
CA PHE A 85 4.30 3.56 -19.22
C PHE A 85 5.49 2.61 -19.26
N ALA A 86 5.43 1.63 -20.17
CA ALA A 86 6.46 0.59 -20.32
C ALA A 86 6.75 -0.20 -19.02
N THR A 87 5.79 -0.21 -18.09
CA THR A 87 5.83 -1.01 -16.88
C THR A 87 5.39 -2.43 -17.20
N ASN A 88 6.33 -3.26 -17.65
CA ASN A 88 6.08 -4.69 -17.76
C ASN A 88 6.02 -5.29 -16.35
N ILE A 89 4.81 -5.40 -15.80
CA ILE A 89 4.59 -6.10 -14.53
C ILE A 89 4.61 -7.60 -14.83
N GLU A 90 5.80 -8.20 -14.89
CA GLU A 90 5.95 -9.66 -14.99
C GLU A 90 5.88 -10.37 -13.63
N GLU A 91 5.83 -9.63 -12.52
CA GLU A 91 5.70 -10.21 -11.18
C GLU A 91 4.36 -9.85 -10.54
N LYS A 92 3.46 -10.85 -10.47
CA LYS A 92 2.41 -10.87 -9.45
C LYS A 92 3.09 -10.90 -8.07
N GLY A 93 3.37 -9.73 -7.48
CA GLY A 93 3.78 -9.64 -6.08
C GLY A 93 4.94 -8.71 -5.74
N ALA A 94 5.55 -8.01 -6.70
CA ALA A 94 6.58 -7.02 -6.36
C ALA A 94 5.92 -5.70 -5.92
N CYS A 95 5.93 -5.43 -4.62
CA CYS A 95 5.90 -4.04 -4.16
C CYS A 95 7.05 -3.30 -4.85
N LEU A 96 6.69 -2.24 -5.56
CA LEU A 96 7.57 -1.39 -6.36
C LEU A 96 8.91 -1.17 -5.65
N THR A 97 9.99 -1.42 -6.38
CA THR A 97 11.35 -1.07 -5.98
C THR A 97 11.39 0.35 -5.44
N CYS A 98 11.99 0.52 -4.26
CA CYS A 98 12.24 1.80 -3.62
C CYS A 98 12.76 2.82 -4.64
N ASP A 99 11.89 3.73 -5.06
CA ASP A 99 12.30 4.98 -5.68
C ASP A 99 12.94 5.83 -4.57
N PRO A 100 14.25 6.13 -4.64
CA PRO A 100 14.93 6.93 -3.62
C PRO A 100 14.47 8.40 -3.61
N THR A 101 13.68 8.82 -4.60
CA THR A 101 13.08 10.17 -4.70
C THR A 101 11.61 10.21 -4.28
N PHE A 102 10.95 9.06 -4.17
CA PHE A 102 9.64 8.96 -3.53
C PHE A 102 9.84 9.06 -2.01
N SER A 103 9.80 10.30 -1.53
CA SER A 103 9.58 10.58 -0.11
C SER A 103 8.09 10.79 0.06
N PRO A 104 7.26 9.73 0.27
CA PRO A 104 5.86 9.94 0.58
C PRO A 104 5.84 10.83 1.81
N ASN A 105 5.26 12.02 1.67
CA ASN A 105 5.13 12.89 2.81
C ASN A 105 4.07 12.28 3.73
N LEU A 106 4.54 11.45 4.67
CA LEU A 106 3.72 10.81 5.69
C LEU A 106 3.13 11.83 6.69
N SER A 107 3.40 13.14 6.54
CA SER A 107 2.85 14.17 7.43
C SER A 107 1.33 14.19 7.46
N ASN A 108 0.68 13.75 6.38
CA ASN A 108 -0.77 13.69 6.29
C ASN A 108 -1.22 12.24 6.45
N GLY A 109 -1.37 11.79 7.69
CA GLY A 109 -1.96 10.48 8.03
C GLY A 109 -1.09 9.58 8.91
N LEU A 110 0.17 9.91 9.17
CA LEU A 110 0.97 9.19 10.16
C LEU A 110 0.51 9.55 11.57
N VAL A 111 -0.10 8.59 12.26
CA VAL A 111 -0.61 8.74 13.63
C VAL A 111 0.32 8.16 14.69
N GLY A 112 1.31 7.35 14.30
CA GLY A 112 2.29 6.79 15.24
C GLY A 112 3.50 6.18 14.54
N HIS A 113 4.68 6.35 15.12
CA HIS A 113 5.94 5.81 14.60
C HIS A 113 6.89 5.40 15.74
N TRP A 114 6.89 4.11 16.07
CA TRP A 114 7.74 3.54 17.11
C TRP A 114 8.97 2.87 16.50
N LYS A 115 10.13 3.52 16.60
CA LYS A 115 11.39 3.03 16.02
C LYS A 115 11.97 1.83 16.78
N LEU A 116 11.66 1.70 18.07
CA LEU A 116 12.21 0.68 18.97
C LEU A 116 13.75 0.68 19.03
N ASP A 117 14.38 1.81 18.74
CA ASP A 117 15.83 2.01 18.80
C ASP A 117 16.19 2.63 20.16
N GLY A 118 16.20 1.79 21.20
CA GLY A 118 16.54 2.18 22.57
C GLY A 118 15.38 2.72 23.42
N ASN A 119 14.21 2.99 22.83
CA ASN A 119 12.97 3.34 23.54
C ASN A 119 11.73 3.05 22.66
N ALA A 120 10.54 3.15 23.26
CA ALA A 120 9.26 3.03 22.56
C ALA A 120 8.49 4.37 22.48
N GLN A 121 9.21 5.50 22.36
CA GLN A 121 8.57 6.80 22.18
C GLN A 121 8.05 6.94 20.74
N ASP A 122 6.97 7.68 20.60
CA ASP A 122 6.38 7.99 19.30
C ASP A 122 7.17 9.10 18.60
N ALA A 123 7.82 8.75 17.49
CA ALA A 123 8.59 9.66 16.66
C ALA A 123 7.75 10.40 15.60
N SER A 124 6.44 10.15 15.52
CA SER A 124 5.54 10.85 14.58
C SER A 124 5.25 12.28 15.02
N GLY A 125 5.34 12.57 16.32
CA GLY A 125 5.00 13.85 16.91
C GLY A 125 3.58 13.95 17.47
N ASN A 126 2.76 12.90 17.35
CA ASN A 126 1.38 12.88 17.86
C ASN A 126 1.28 12.48 19.35
N GLY A 127 2.38 12.03 19.95
CA GLY A 127 2.45 11.77 21.39
C GLY A 127 1.83 10.43 21.79
N ASN A 128 1.62 9.51 20.85
CA ASN A 128 1.14 8.14 21.10
C ASN A 128 2.27 7.26 21.67
N ASN A 129 2.91 7.70 22.75
CA ASN A 129 4.09 7.06 23.31
C ASN A 129 3.78 5.66 23.86
N GLY A 130 4.64 4.70 23.52
CA GLY A 130 4.55 3.33 24.00
C GLY A 130 5.21 3.12 25.37
N ILE A 131 4.67 2.16 26.13
CA ILE A 131 5.14 1.72 27.43
C ILE A 131 5.67 0.29 27.28
N PRO A 132 7.01 0.07 27.27
CA PRO A 132 7.58 -1.27 27.18
C PRO A 132 7.21 -2.15 28.38
N ARG A 133 6.81 -3.40 28.11
CA ARG A 133 6.51 -4.44 29.10
C ARG A 133 7.36 -5.66 28.82
N ALA A 134 8.10 -6.12 29.82
CA ALA A 134 8.94 -7.33 29.81
C ALA A 134 9.84 -7.53 28.58
N MET A 135 10.20 -6.47 27.86
CA MET A 135 11.04 -6.52 26.66
C MET A 135 12.38 -5.82 26.88
N SER A 136 13.30 -5.98 25.93
CA SER A 136 14.61 -5.29 25.92
C SER A 136 14.86 -4.62 24.56
N PHE A 137 15.79 -3.65 24.52
CA PHE A 137 16.23 -3.01 23.28
C PHE A 137 17.63 -3.47 22.91
N ILE A 138 17.89 -3.64 21.61
CA ILE A 138 19.19 -3.98 21.04
C ILE A 138 19.59 -2.96 19.98
N THR A 139 20.88 -2.88 19.66
CA THR A 139 21.44 -2.01 18.62
C THR A 139 21.58 -2.68 17.25
N GLU A 140 21.22 -3.97 17.15
CA GLU A 140 21.35 -4.78 15.93
C GLU A 140 19.96 -5.02 15.30
N GLY A 141 19.26 -3.93 15.01
CA GLY A 141 17.99 -3.93 14.29
C GLY A 141 18.16 -3.91 12.78
N LYS A 142 17.03 -3.99 12.06
CA LYS A 142 17.03 -3.77 10.59
C LYS A 142 17.48 -2.37 10.22
N ILE A 143 17.07 -1.39 11.03
CA ILE A 143 17.42 0.03 10.91
C ILE A 143 17.86 0.48 12.30
N ASN A 144 19.15 0.71 12.48
CA ASN A 144 19.75 0.98 13.80
C ASN A 144 19.41 -0.12 14.82
N GLY A 145 18.61 0.16 15.85
CA GLY A 145 18.19 -0.77 16.89
C GLY A 145 16.82 -1.44 16.69
N SER A 146 16.43 -2.27 17.66
CA SER A 146 15.13 -2.94 17.69
C SER A 146 14.71 -3.37 19.10
N GLY A 147 13.42 -3.67 19.26
CA GLY A 147 12.87 -4.32 20.44
C GLY A 147 12.95 -5.84 20.34
N VAL A 148 13.40 -6.48 21.42
CA VAL A 148 13.39 -7.94 21.59
C VAL A 148 12.30 -8.31 22.57
N PHE A 149 11.32 -9.06 22.07
CA PHE A 149 10.12 -9.48 22.80
C PHE A 149 10.32 -10.89 23.35
N THR A 150 10.96 -10.99 24.51
CA THR A 150 11.21 -12.28 25.19
C THR A 150 11.13 -12.08 26.71
N PRO A 151 10.26 -12.83 27.42
CA PRO A 151 9.48 -13.98 26.96
C PRO A 151 8.22 -13.61 26.15
N ALA A 152 7.86 -14.45 25.18
CA ALA A 152 6.87 -14.13 24.14
C ALA A 152 5.45 -13.84 24.67
N ASP A 153 5.08 -14.41 25.82
CA ASP A 153 3.74 -14.30 26.43
C ASP A 153 3.58 -13.11 27.39
N GLN A 154 4.65 -12.35 27.63
CA GLN A 154 4.64 -11.20 28.55
C GLN A 154 5.26 -9.94 27.95
N SER A 155 5.94 -10.08 26.80
CA SER A 155 6.68 -8.98 26.18
C SER A 155 5.84 -8.24 25.15
N TYR A 156 5.64 -6.94 25.34
CA TYR A 156 4.94 -6.09 24.40
C TYR A 156 5.27 -4.60 24.63
N VAL A 157 4.83 -3.75 23.70
CA VAL A 157 4.75 -2.31 23.92
C VAL A 157 3.29 -1.95 24.03
N GLU A 158 2.91 -1.38 25.17
CA GLU A 158 1.54 -0.92 25.42
C GLU A 158 1.41 0.53 24.95
N ILE A 159 0.52 0.81 24.02
CA ILE A 159 0.23 2.18 23.59
C ILE A 159 -1.13 2.56 24.17
N PRO A 160 -1.23 3.61 25.01
CA PRO A 160 -2.51 4.07 25.53
C PRO A 160 -3.48 4.39 24.39
N ALA A 161 -4.75 4.00 24.55
CA ALA A 161 -5.78 4.25 23.56
C ALA A 161 -5.94 5.75 23.28
N SER A 162 -6.00 6.11 22.00
CA SER A 162 -6.23 7.46 21.50
C SER A 162 -7.12 7.38 20.25
N PRO A 163 -8.06 8.32 20.03
CA PRO A 163 -8.96 8.28 18.86
C PRO A 163 -8.24 8.15 17.52
N GLU A 164 -7.04 8.72 17.39
CA GLU A 164 -6.23 8.67 16.17
C GLU A 164 -5.72 7.26 15.82
N LEU A 165 -5.70 6.35 16.79
CA LEU A 165 -5.30 4.95 16.60
C LEU A 165 -6.46 4.05 16.14
N TYR A 166 -7.67 4.62 16.01
CA TYR A 166 -8.89 3.95 15.56
C TYR A 166 -9.48 4.65 14.32
N PRO A 167 -8.77 4.65 13.18
CA PRO A 167 -9.25 5.31 11.98
C PRO A 167 -10.50 4.61 11.40
N GLU A 168 -11.52 5.40 11.04
CA GLU A 168 -12.81 4.91 10.56
C GLU A 168 -12.86 4.63 9.05
N GLU A 169 -11.99 5.25 8.26
CA GLU A 169 -12.07 5.23 6.78
C GLU A 169 -10.99 4.38 6.14
N ALA A 170 -9.73 4.57 6.53
CA ALA A 170 -8.61 3.82 5.99
C ALA A 170 -7.50 3.73 7.02
N MET A 171 -6.79 2.61 7.03
CA MET A 171 -5.64 2.41 7.91
C MET A 171 -4.54 1.66 7.17
N THR A 172 -3.29 1.98 7.47
CA THR A 172 -2.14 1.16 7.08
C THR A 172 -1.26 0.94 8.31
N ILE A 173 -0.90 -0.32 8.55
CA ILE A 173 0.06 -0.71 9.57
C ILE A 173 1.24 -1.33 8.84
N ALA A 174 2.45 -0.81 9.09
CA ALA A 174 3.65 -1.33 8.49
C ALA A 174 4.81 -1.38 9.47
N GLY A 175 5.71 -2.35 9.32
CA GLY A 175 6.86 -2.49 10.20
C GLY A 175 7.81 -3.61 9.78
N TRP A 176 9.05 -3.49 10.26
CA TRP A 176 10.04 -4.55 10.16
C TRP A 176 9.93 -5.49 11.36
N VAL A 177 9.87 -6.79 11.10
CA VAL A 177 9.83 -7.84 12.12
C VAL A 177 10.84 -8.92 11.80
N ARG A 178 11.41 -9.50 12.85
CA ARG A 178 12.27 -10.69 12.78
C ARG A 178 11.81 -11.65 13.86
N THR A 179 11.62 -12.89 13.48
CA THR A 179 11.12 -13.94 14.36
C THR A 179 12.20 -14.98 14.63
N ASN A 180 12.30 -15.44 15.87
CA ASN A 180 13.41 -16.28 16.34
C ASN A 180 13.02 -17.73 16.63
N GLY A 181 11.77 -18.12 16.35
CA GLY A 181 11.28 -19.48 16.60
C GLY A 181 9.80 -19.62 16.27
N GLN A 182 9.34 -20.86 16.08
CA GLN A 182 7.95 -21.15 15.77
C GLN A 182 7.11 -21.18 17.07
N GLY A 183 6.10 -20.31 17.16
CA GLY A 183 5.05 -20.39 18.17
C GLY A 183 3.90 -21.29 17.69
N ASP A 184 3.16 -21.88 18.62
CA ASP A 184 2.00 -22.73 18.33
C ASP A 184 0.68 -21.94 18.16
N ASP A 185 0.73 -20.62 18.37
CA ASP A 185 -0.43 -19.73 18.35
C ASP A 185 -0.11 -18.37 17.71
N TYR A 186 -1.13 -17.54 17.47
CA TYR A 186 -1.04 -16.21 16.85
C TYR A 186 0.16 -15.40 17.38
N GLN A 187 0.96 -14.87 16.46
CA GLN A 187 2.09 -14.00 16.77
C GLN A 187 1.78 -12.61 16.25
N ASN A 188 1.28 -11.74 17.12
CA ASN A 188 0.86 -10.39 16.75
C ASN A 188 2.07 -9.46 16.66
N MET A 189 2.20 -8.73 15.56
CA MET A 189 3.11 -7.59 15.45
C MET A 189 2.46 -6.33 16.05
N VAL A 190 1.18 -6.11 15.74
CA VAL A 190 0.35 -5.01 16.28
C VAL A 190 -1.07 -5.53 16.48
N SER A 191 -1.71 -5.18 17.60
CA SER A 191 -3.12 -5.40 17.86
C SER A 191 -3.70 -4.32 18.79
N THR A 192 -5.01 -4.07 18.71
CA THR A 192 -5.67 -3.11 19.62
C THR A 192 -5.90 -3.65 21.02
N GLN A 193 -5.79 -4.98 21.23
CA GLN A 193 -5.89 -5.60 22.55
C GLN A 193 -4.95 -6.82 22.68
N TRP A 194 -4.50 -7.07 23.91
CA TRP A 194 -3.68 -8.23 24.29
C TRP A 194 -4.60 -9.31 24.88
N ASN A 195 -4.88 -10.36 24.11
CA ASN A 195 -5.54 -11.60 24.56
C ASN A 195 -7.03 -11.54 24.92
N SER A 196 -7.76 -10.49 24.56
CA SER A 196 -9.22 -10.64 24.43
C SER A 196 -9.50 -11.28 23.07
N SER A 197 -10.57 -12.07 22.98
CA SER A 197 -11.06 -12.55 21.69
C SER A 197 -11.33 -11.39 20.72
N ASP A 198 -11.49 -10.17 21.19
CA ASP A 198 -12.15 -9.07 20.51
C ASP A 198 -11.17 -7.94 20.12
N SER A 199 -10.02 -8.29 19.55
CA SER A 199 -9.16 -7.29 18.89
C SER A 199 -9.89 -6.71 17.68
N GLU A 200 -10.05 -5.39 17.65
CA GLU A 200 -10.67 -4.67 16.52
C GLU A 200 -9.85 -4.78 15.24
N PHE A 201 -8.51 -4.77 15.35
CA PHE A 201 -7.62 -5.17 14.27
C PHE A 201 -6.34 -5.81 14.81
N TYR A 202 -5.72 -6.65 13.98
CA TYR A 202 -4.34 -7.08 14.18
C TYR A 202 -3.62 -7.37 12.86
N LEU A 203 -2.29 -7.24 12.91
CA LEU A 203 -1.36 -7.67 11.88
C LEU A 203 -0.33 -8.58 12.54
N GLY A 204 -0.13 -9.77 11.99
CA GLY A 204 0.81 -10.74 12.56
C GLY A 204 0.99 -11.98 11.71
N TYR A 205 1.57 -13.02 12.32
CA TYR A 205 1.71 -14.33 11.72
C TYR A 205 0.67 -15.28 12.29
N TYR A 206 0.12 -16.14 11.42
CA TYR A 206 -0.84 -17.17 11.82
C TYR A 206 -0.23 -18.57 11.71
N PRO A 207 0.31 -19.14 12.80
CA PRO A 207 0.87 -20.50 12.74
C PRO A 207 -0.20 -21.60 12.86
N LYS A 208 -1.38 -21.30 13.44
CA LYS A 208 -2.41 -22.30 13.76
C LYS A 208 -3.23 -22.69 12.52
N GLY A 209 -2.94 -23.82 11.89
CA GLY A 209 -3.74 -24.35 10.76
C GLY A 209 -3.44 -23.75 9.39
N SER A 210 -2.51 -22.79 9.28
CA SER A 210 -1.94 -22.31 8.01
C SER A 210 -0.49 -21.83 8.23
N PRO A 211 0.49 -22.74 8.39
CA PRO A 211 1.81 -22.38 8.88
C PRO A 211 2.46 -21.27 8.04
N ASN A 212 3.00 -20.26 8.73
CA ASN A 212 3.87 -19.21 8.18
C ASN A 212 3.25 -18.27 7.14
N LYS A 213 1.94 -18.00 7.23
CA LYS A 213 1.29 -16.92 6.49
C LYS A 213 1.24 -15.64 7.30
N ILE A 214 1.34 -14.50 6.61
CA ILE A 214 0.94 -13.20 7.18
C ILE A 214 -0.57 -13.20 7.28
N HIS A 215 -1.08 -12.70 8.40
CA HIS A 215 -2.50 -12.52 8.64
C HIS A 215 -2.75 -11.08 9.06
N PHE A 216 -3.59 -10.41 8.28
CA PHE A 216 -4.20 -9.15 8.64
C PHE A 216 -5.69 -9.39 8.87
N ALA A 217 -6.19 -9.02 10.05
CA ALA A 217 -7.60 -9.15 10.35
C ALA A 217 -8.18 -7.89 10.98
N VAL A 218 -9.44 -7.64 10.66
CA VAL A 218 -10.23 -6.54 11.22
C VAL A 218 -11.59 -7.11 11.63
N ARG A 219 -12.02 -6.82 12.85
CA ARG A 219 -13.39 -7.10 13.30
C ARG A 219 -14.29 -5.95 12.90
N VAL A 220 -15.42 -6.28 12.28
CA VAL A 220 -16.49 -5.34 12.00
C VAL A 220 -17.61 -5.66 12.99
N ALA A 221 -17.92 -4.74 13.90
CA ALA A 221 -19.10 -4.87 14.75
C ALA A 221 -20.34 -4.76 13.85
N ASP A 222 -21.23 -5.75 13.89
CA ASP A 222 -22.48 -5.68 13.14
C ASP A 222 -23.30 -4.48 13.61
N ALA A 223 -23.65 -3.58 12.69
CA ALA A 223 -24.42 -2.35 12.95
C ALA A 223 -25.90 -2.58 13.29
N GLY A 224 -26.28 -3.79 13.73
CA GLY A 224 -27.66 -4.18 14.00
C GLY A 224 -27.80 -4.83 15.37
N GLY A 225 -28.42 -4.12 16.32
CA GLY A 225 -28.72 -4.68 17.63
C GLY A 225 -29.55 -5.96 17.54
N GLY A 226 -29.01 -7.05 18.09
CA GLY A 226 -29.71 -8.30 18.33
C GLY A 226 -28.86 -9.53 18.04
N ASP A 227 -28.22 -10.05 19.09
CA ASP A 227 -27.44 -11.30 19.16
C ASP A 227 -25.93 -11.18 18.80
N CYS A 228 -25.14 -10.73 19.77
CA CYS A 228 -23.68 -10.59 19.72
C CYS A 228 -22.96 -11.94 19.71
N THR A 229 -23.17 -12.78 18.70
CA THR A 229 -22.44 -14.06 18.57
C THR A 229 -21.80 -14.30 17.21
N GLN A 230 -21.94 -13.39 16.24
CA GLN A 230 -21.23 -13.47 14.97
C GLN A 230 -20.65 -12.11 14.57
N ASP A 231 -19.57 -11.69 15.24
CA ASP A 231 -18.72 -10.63 14.69
C ASP A 231 -18.21 -11.07 13.31
N ALA A 232 -18.62 -10.34 12.25
CA ALA A 232 -18.03 -10.53 10.93
C ALA A 232 -16.58 -10.03 10.96
N SER A 233 -15.62 -10.95 10.82
CA SER A 233 -14.21 -10.61 10.71
C SER A 233 -13.75 -10.65 9.26
N LEU A 234 -13.15 -9.56 8.79
CA LEU A 234 -12.40 -9.53 7.54
C LEU A 234 -11.03 -10.14 7.82
N ASN A 235 -10.75 -11.27 7.18
CA ASN A 235 -9.49 -12.00 7.33
C ASN A 235 -8.76 -12.06 6.00
N GLN A 236 -7.57 -11.51 5.95
CA GLN A 236 -6.70 -11.59 4.79
C GLN A 236 -5.41 -12.34 5.16
N PHE A 237 -5.13 -13.40 4.41
CA PHE A 237 -3.90 -14.16 4.52
C PHE A 237 -3.00 -13.87 3.31
N SER A 238 -1.69 -13.92 3.50
CA SER A 238 -0.75 -13.93 2.37
C SER A 238 -1.06 -15.11 1.43
N GLY A 239 -0.95 -14.87 0.12
CA GLY A 239 -1.13 -15.91 -0.90
C GLY A 239 -0.15 -17.06 -0.68
N ASP A 240 1.12 -16.70 -0.54
CA ASP A 240 2.21 -17.62 -0.25
C ASP A 240 2.49 -17.75 1.25
N GLN A 241 3.16 -18.84 1.60
CA GLN A 241 3.86 -18.91 2.87
C GLN A 241 5.06 -17.97 2.75
N VAL A 242 5.10 -16.95 3.60
CA VAL A 242 6.22 -16.00 3.60
C VAL A 242 7.50 -16.69 4.06
N MET A 243 7.37 -17.80 4.78
CA MET A 243 8.50 -18.60 5.24
C MET A 243 8.24 -20.10 5.02
N PRO A 244 8.45 -20.62 3.80
CA PRO A 244 8.27 -22.04 3.48
C PRO A 244 9.35 -22.86 4.19
N GLY A 245 8.97 -23.58 5.25
CA GLY A 245 9.88 -24.37 6.09
C GLY A 245 10.00 -23.94 7.55
N GLY A 246 9.33 -22.85 7.96
CA GLY A 246 9.46 -22.27 9.30
C GLY A 246 9.99 -20.84 9.22
N LEU A 247 9.96 -20.12 10.34
CA LEU A 247 10.49 -18.76 10.40
C LEU A 247 12.01 -18.76 10.15
N ASP A 248 12.47 -17.93 9.20
CA ASP A 248 13.82 -17.99 8.60
C ASP A 248 14.89 -17.17 9.35
N ALA A 249 14.54 -16.59 10.49
CA ALA A 249 15.35 -15.67 11.27
C ALA A 249 15.86 -14.44 10.48
N ASN A 250 15.20 -14.10 9.38
CA ASN A 250 15.48 -12.90 8.59
C ASN A 250 14.52 -11.77 8.97
N TRP A 251 14.89 -10.56 8.57
CA TRP A 251 14.02 -9.39 8.67
C TRP A 251 13.02 -9.36 7.52
N HIS A 252 11.75 -9.25 7.86
CA HIS A 252 10.64 -9.10 6.92
C HIS A 252 9.97 -7.75 7.12
N HIS A 253 9.58 -7.09 6.03
CA HIS A 253 8.73 -5.91 6.08
C HIS A 253 7.29 -6.35 5.86
N LEU A 254 6.43 -6.11 6.85
CA LEU A 254 5.01 -6.38 6.75
C LEU A 254 4.25 -5.08 6.58
N ALA A 255 3.25 -5.09 5.72
CA ALA A 255 2.29 -4.00 5.59
C ALA A 255 0.89 -4.57 5.39
N GLY A 256 -0.08 -4.06 6.14
CA GLY A 256 -1.50 -4.38 6.01
C GLY A 256 -2.28 -3.07 5.86
N THR A 257 -3.19 -3.02 4.90
CA THR A 257 -3.99 -1.84 4.59
C THR A 257 -5.47 -2.19 4.55
N LEU A 258 -6.29 -1.38 5.20
CA LEU A 258 -7.75 -1.41 5.11
C LEU A 258 -8.23 -0.13 4.45
N PHE A 259 -9.19 -0.27 3.53
CA PHE A 259 -10.02 0.82 3.05
C PHE A 259 -11.48 0.43 3.30
N VAL A 260 -12.24 1.33 3.92
CA VAL A 260 -13.67 1.18 4.15
C VAL A 260 -14.39 2.04 3.12
N ASP A 261 -14.98 1.41 2.12
CA ASP A 261 -15.85 2.09 1.17
C ASP A 261 -17.11 2.56 1.92
N LYS A 262 -17.23 3.87 2.14
CA LYS A 262 -18.51 4.44 2.58
C LYS A 262 -19.49 4.28 1.42
N PRO A 263 -20.67 3.64 1.63
CA PRO A 263 -21.69 3.62 0.59
C PRO A 263 -22.03 5.07 0.23
N THR A 264 -21.84 5.44 -1.03
CA THR A 264 -22.36 6.69 -1.56
C THR A 264 -23.87 6.66 -1.37
N ASN A 265 -24.37 7.49 -0.44
CA ASN A 265 -25.80 7.70 -0.26
C ASN A 265 -26.42 8.01 -1.64
N GLN A 266 -27.31 7.12 -2.10
CA GLN A 266 -28.20 7.37 -3.22
C GLN A 266 -29.29 8.38 -2.83
#